data_AF-A0A7X8M0U2-F1
#
_entry.id   AF-A0A7X8M0U2-F1
#
_cell.length_a   1.000
_cell.length_b   1.000
_cell.length_c   1.000
_cell.angle_alpha   90.00
_cell.angle_beta   90.00
_cell.angle_gamma   90.00
#
_symmetry.space_group_name_H-M   'P 1'
#
loop_
_entity.id
_entity.type
_entity.pdbx_description
1 polymer ?
#
loop_
_entity_poly.entity_id
_entity_poly.type
_entity_poly.pdbx_seq_one_letter_code
_entity_poly.pdbx_strand_id
1 'polypeptide(L)'
;MSVGIRMIALITVIGIMVSVLQIIIWRLSKEKVFFKYIPTIVLLIVAIVCVIKAIWFSTGMEDLAYFITALLTFGVLVISLVTGIIIDLISKSKRQDYI
;
A
#
# COMPACT_ATOMS: atom_id res chain seq x y z
N MET A 1 8.49 7.46 24.32
CA MET A 1 9.15 7.54 22.99
C MET A 1 9.20 6.18 22.25
N SER A 2 8.35 5.19 22.56
CA SER A 2 8.41 3.84 21.95
C SER A 2 7.29 3.53 20.94
N VAL A 3 6.12 4.16 21.06
CA VAL A 3 4.93 3.81 20.26
C VAL A 3 5.07 4.23 18.79
N GLY A 4 5.57 5.44 18.53
CA GLY A 4 5.77 5.93 17.15
C GLY A 4 6.78 5.09 16.35
N ILE A 5 7.87 4.66 16.99
CA ILE A 5 8.89 3.81 16.35
C ILE A 5 8.29 2.42 16.02
N ARG A 6 7.49 1.86 16.93
CA ARG A 6 6.79 0.59 16.69
C ARG A 6 5.79 0.68 15.53
N MET A 7 5.05 1.78 15.44
CA MET A 7 4.14 2.03 14.31
C MET A 7 4.90 2.14 12.98
N ILE A 8 5.99 2.90 12.94
CA ILE A 8 6.81 3.03 11.72
C ILE A 8 7.38 1.67 11.32
N ALA A 9 7.93 0.90 12.27
CA ALA A 9 8.45 -0.43 12.01
C ALA A 9 7.38 -1.38 11.43
N LEU A 10 6.15 -1.36 11.96
CA LEU A 10 5.03 -2.14 11.41
C LEU A 10 4.67 -1.71 9.99
N ILE A 11 4.56 -0.40 9.74
CA ILE A 11 4.30 0.13 8.39
C ILE A 11 5.39 -0.30 7.41
N THR A 12 6.65 -0.25 7.83
CA THR A 12 7.79 -0.68 6.99
C THR A 12 7.72 -2.16 6.68
N VAL A 13 7.49 -3.03 7.67
CA VAL A 13 7.42 -4.49 7.45
C VAL A 13 6.27 -4.86 6.51
N ILE A 14 5.07 -4.32 6.77
CA ILE A 14 3.90 -4.57 5.92
C ILE A 14 4.11 -3.96 4.53
N GLY A 15 4.66 -2.75 4.47
CA GLY A 15 5.02 -2.05 3.23
C GLY A 15 5.95 -2.88 2.35
N ILE A 16 7.02 -3.44 2.92
CA ILE A 16 7.96 -4.31 2.19
C ILE A 16 7.23 -5.55 1.65
N MET A 17 6.40 -6.21 2.46
CA MET A 17 5.64 -7.38 2.00
C MET A 17 4.72 -7.04 0.82
N VAL A 18 4.00 -5.92 0.90
CA VAL A 18 3.12 -5.45 -0.18
C VAL A 18 3.94 -5.10 -1.43
N SER A 19 5.06 -4.39 -1.28
CA SER A 19 5.95 -4.04 -2.39
C SER A 19 6.50 -5.30 -3.09
N VAL A 20 6.92 -6.31 -2.34
CA VAL A 20 7.37 -7.60 -2.90
C VAL A 20 6.24 -8.27 -3.68
N LEU A 21 5.02 -8.31 -3.13
CA LEU A 21 3.85 -8.83 -3.84
C LEU A 21 3.59 -8.07 -5.14
N GLN A 22 3.66 -6.75 -5.12
CA GLN A 22 3.46 -5.87 -6.26
C GLN A 22 4.52 -6.11 -7.36
N ILE A 23 5.77 -6.35 -6.97
CA ILE A 23 6.87 -6.72 -7.89
C ILE A 23 6.62 -8.10 -8.51
N ILE A 24 6.17 -9.10 -7.73
CA ILE A 24 5.85 -10.44 -8.23
C ILE A 24 4.71 -10.37 -9.25
N ILE A 25 3.64 -9.65 -8.93
CA ILE A 25 2.50 -9.43 -9.83
C ILE A 25 2.95 -8.76 -11.12
N TRP A 26 3.78 -7.71 -11.03
CA TRP A 26 4.33 -7.04 -12.21
C TRP A 26 5.16 -7.99 -13.08
N ARG A 27 6.00 -8.82 -12.47
CA ARG A 27 6.85 -9.79 -13.20
C ARG A 27 6.03 -10.86 -13.93
N LEU A 28 4.90 -11.28 -13.37
CA LEU A 28 3.97 -12.23 -13.98
C LEU A 28 3.13 -11.58 -15.09
N SER A 29 2.73 -10.33 -14.92
CA SER A 29 1.80 -9.63 -15.81
C SER A 29 2.48 -8.93 -16.99
N LYS A 30 3.52 -9.53 -17.59
CA LYS A 30 4.48 -8.98 -18.60
C LYS A 30 3.91 -8.07 -19.72
N GLU A 31 2.60 -8.03 -19.97
CA GLU A 31 1.96 -7.16 -20.98
C GLU A 31 0.98 -6.12 -20.43
N LYS A 32 0.53 -6.20 -19.17
CA LYS A 32 -0.56 -5.35 -18.66
C LYS A 32 -0.08 -4.39 -17.59
N VAL A 33 0.23 -3.17 -18.04
CA VAL A 33 0.71 -2.03 -17.22
C VAL A 33 -0.20 -1.70 -16.03
N PHE A 34 -1.48 -2.06 -16.09
CA PHE A 34 -2.47 -1.82 -15.03
C PHE A 34 -2.37 -2.74 -13.81
N PHE A 35 -1.85 -3.97 -13.94
CA PHE A 35 -1.88 -4.94 -12.85
C PHE A 35 -0.99 -4.55 -11.66
N LYS A 36 -0.02 -3.65 -11.88
CA LYS A 36 0.85 -3.12 -10.82
C LYS A 36 0.13 -2.23 -9.81
N TYR A 37 -1.04 -1.66 -10.15
CA TYR A 37 -1.79 -0.78 -9.24
C TYR A 37 -2.85 -1.52 -8.43
N ILE A 38 -3.09 -2.80 -8.69
CA ILE A 38 -4.09 -3.60 -7.97
C ILE A 38 -3.84 -3.56 -6.45
N PRO A 39 -2.61 -3.77 -5.94
CA PRO A 39 -2.37 -3.71 -4.49
C PRO A 39 -2.69 -2.32 -3.90
N THR A 40 -2.34 -1.25 -4.62
CA THR A 40 -2.64 0.12 -4.22
C THR A 40 -4.14 0.40 -4.19
N ILE A 41 -4.90 -0.07 -5.19
CA ILE A 41 -6.35 0.10 -5.26
C ILE A 41 -7.03 -0.67 -4.12
N VAL A 42 -6.59 -1.90 -3.84
CA VAL A 42 -7.11 -2.70 -2.73
C VAL A 42 -6.84 -2.00 -1.40
N LEU A 43 -5.61 -1.52 -1.17
CA LEU A 43 -5.27 -0.77 0.04
C LEU A 43 -6.09 0.52 0.19
N LEU A 44 -6.37 1.22 -0.92
CA LEU A 44 -7.22 2.41 -0.91
C LEU A 44 -8.65 2.07 -0.47
N ILE A 45 -9.23 1.00 -1.01
CA ILE A 45 -10.56 0.53 -0.62
C ILE A 45 -10.58 0.16 0.87
N VAL A 46 -9.59 -0.61 1.33
CA VAL A 46 -9.49 -1.01 2.75
C VAL A 46 -9.37 0.22 3.65
N ALA A 47 -8.54 1.20 3.28
CA ALA A 47 -8.39 2.45 4.04
C ALA A 47 -9.72 3.21 4.15
N ILE A 48 -10.45 3.34 3.03
CA ILE A 48 -11.76 4.01 3.00
C ILE A 48 -12.77 3.27 3.90
N VAL A 49 -12.85 1.94 3.80
CA VAL A 49 -13.76 1.13 4.64
C VAL A 49 -13.42 1.27 6.13
N CYS A 50 -12.14 1.26 6.48
CA CYS A 50 -11.70 1.47 7.87
C CYS A 50 -12.06 2.86 8.39
N VAL A 51 -11.91 3.91 7.57
CA VAL A 51 -12.31 5.28 7.95
C VAL A 51 -13.82 5.38 8.15
N ILE A 52 -14.62 4.81 7.24
CA ILE A 52 -16.08 4.81 7.38
C ILE A 52 -16.50 4.09 8.66
N LYS A 53 -15.92 2.91 8.94
CA LYS A 53 -16.21 2.16 10.16
C LYS A 53 -15.82 2.89 11.44
N ALA A 54 -14.66 3.56 11.44
CA ALA A 54 -14.18 4.36 12.56
C ALA A 54 -15.00 5.63 12.84
N ILE A 55 -15.84 6.07 11.88
CA ILE A 55 -16.66 7.29 12.06
C ILE A 55 -18.11 6.93 12.38
N TRP A 56 -18.65 5.87 11.76
CA TRP A 56 -20.09 5.61 11.76
C TRP A 56 -20.54 4.42 12.62
N PHE A 57 -19.65 3.45 12.89
CA PHE A 57 -20.10 2.12 13.32
C PHE A 57 -19.51 1.63 14.62
N SER A 58 -18.55 2.36 15.20
CA SER A 58 -17.79 1.87 16.32
C SER A 58 -18.00 2.74 17.55
N THR A 59 -17.98 2.10 18.71
CA THR A 59 -18.23 2.72 20.02
C THR A 59 -17.15 2.24 20.98
N GLY A 60 -16.47 3.17 21.65
CA GLY A 60 -15.45 2.84 22.66
C GLY A 60 -14.10 2.42 22.07
N MET A 61 -13.55 1.27 22.49
CA MET A 61 -12.18 0.84 22.14
C MET A 61 -12.01 0.38 20.68
N GLU A 62 -13.08 -0.01 20.01
CA GLU A 62 -13.04 -0.47 18.62
C GLU A 62 -12.74 0.68 17.64
N ASP A 63 -13.17 1.91 17.94
CA ASP A 63 -12.92 3.10 17.09
C ASP A 63 -11.43 3.35 16.97
N LEU A 64 -10.72 3.25 18.10
CA LEU A 64 -9.28 3.43 18.15
C LEU A 64 -8.56 2.38 17.31
N ALA A 65 -9.03 1.13 17.32
CA ALA A 65 -8.47 0.06 16.51
C ALA A 65 -8.68 0.31 15.01
N TYR A 66 -9.88 0.71 14.59
CA TYR A 66 -10.15 1.06 13.18
C TYR A 66 -9.36 2.30 12.74
N PHE A 67 -9.20 3.29 13.63
CA PHE A 67 -8.41 4.49 13.36
C PHE A 67 -6.91 4.16 13.19
N ILE A 68 -6.33 3.38 14.10
CA ILE A 68 -4.93 2.92 13.99
C ILE A 68 -4.75 2.09 12.72
N THR A 69 -5.69 1.20 12.41
CA THR A 69 -5.64 0.37 11.19
C THR A 69 -5.73 1.22 9.92
N ALA A 70 -6.59 2.25 9.90
CA ALA A 70 -6.68 3.20 8.80
C ALA A 70 -5.35 3.94 8.61
N LEU A 71 -4.73 4.39 9.71
CA LEU A 71 -3.44 5.09 9.69
C LEU A 71 -2.29 4.20 9.19
N LEU A 72 -2.25 2.94 9.63
CA LEU A 72 -1.28 1.95 9.14
C LEU A 72 -1.50 1.66 7.65
N THR A 73 -2.74 1.41 7.25
CA THR A 73 -3.11 1.12 5.85
C THR A 73 -2.76 2.30 4.94
N PHE A 74 -2.99 3.52 5.40
CA PHE A 74 -2.61 4.73 4.68
C PHE A 74 -1.08 4.85 4.53
N GLY A 75 -0.31 4.56 5.58
CA GLY A 75 1.15 4.53 5.51
C GLY A 75 1.66 3.52 4.48
N VAL A 76 1.09 2.31 4.48
CA VAL A 76 1.43 1.25 3.52
C VAL A 76 1.00 1.62 2.10
N LEU A 77 -0.13 2.31 1.95
CA LEU A 77 -0.63 2.80 0.66
C LEU A 77 0.35 3.77 -0.01
N VAL A 78 0.93 4.69 0.76
CA VAL A 78 1.95 5.62 0.25
C VAL A 78 3.18 4.84 -0.26
N ILE A 79 3.63 3.83 0.48
CA ILE A 79 4.75 2.97 0.06
C ILE A 79 4.41 2.19 -1.22
N SER A 80 3.19 1.66 -1.33
CA SER A 80 2.67 0.95 -2.51
C SER A 80 2.57 1.87 -3.75
N LEU A 81 2.18 3.13 -3.55
CA LEU A 81 2.18 4.16 -4.61
C LEU A 81 3.59 4.43 -5.11
N VAL A 82 4.53 4.72 -4.20
CA VAL A 82 5.93 4.98 -4.53
C VAL A 82 6.54 3.78 -5.27
N THR A 83 6.29 2.57 -4.78
CA THR A 83 6.74 1.32 -5.43
C THR A 83 6.19 1.21 -6.86
N GLY A 84 4.90 1.48 -7.06
CA GLY A 84 4.27 1.47 -8.38
C GLY A 84 4.87 2.50 -9.35
N ILE A 85 5.21 3.70 -8.86
CA ILE A 85 5.89 4.74 -9.64
C ILE A 85 7.31 4.32 -10.01
N ILE A 86 8.08 3.75 -9.08
CA ILE A 86 9.43 3.23 -9.34
C ILE A 86 9.39 2.15 -10.43
N ILE A 87 8.44 1.22 -10.34
CA ILE A 87 8.24 0.18 -11.36
C ILE A 87 7.92 0.81 -12.73
N ASP A 88 7.12 1.88 -12.77
CA ASP A 88 6.80 2.59 -14.02
C ASP A 88 8.05 3.23 -14.65
N LEU A 89 8.87 3.92 -13.85
CA LEU A 89 10.13 4.51 -14.30
C LEU A 89 11.09 3.46 -14.86
N ILE A 90 11.27 2.34 -14.15
CA ILE A 90 12.13 1.23 -14.60
C ILE A 90 11.59 0.60 -15.89
N SER A 91 10.28 0.37 -15.96
CA SER A 91 9.65 -0.22 -17.15
C SER A 91 9.74 0.70 -18.37
N LYS A 92 9.65 2.02 -18.17
CA LYS A 92 9.79 3.04 -19.23
C LYS A 92 11.24 3.13 -19.72
N SER A 93 12.21 3.08 -18.81
CA SER A 93 13.64 3.04 -19.14
C SER A 93 14.00 1.80 -19.96
N LYS A 94 13.55 0.62 -19.53
CA LYS A 94 13.80 -0.63 -20.29
C LYS A 94 13.16 -0.64 -21.67
N ARG A 95 12.05 0.06 -21.89
CA ARG A 95 11.43 0.14 -23.23
C ARG A 95 12.22 1.04 -24.19
N GLN A 96 13.00 1.98 -23.63
CA GLN A 96 13.81 2.92 -24.40
C GLN A 96 15.17 2.31 -24.80
N ASP A 97 15.70 1.34 -24.05
CA ASP A 97 16.92 0.58 -24.40
C ASP A 97 16.72 -0.44 -25.57
N TYR A 98 15.49 -0.60 -26.07
CA TYR A 98 15.18 -1.51 -27.19
C TYR A 98 14.91 -0.78 -28.53
N ILE A 99 15.17 0.53 -28.60
CA ILE A 99 15.03 1.34 -29.83
C ILE A 99 16.40 1.74 -30.36
#